data_AF-A0AB73U8U5-F1
#
_entry.id   AF-A0AB73U8U5-F1
#
_cell.length_a   1.000
_cell.length_b   1.000
_cell.length_c   1.000
_cell.angle_alpha   90.00
_cell.angle_beta   90.00
_cell.angle_gamma   90.00
#
_symmetry.space_group_name_H-M   'P 1'
#
loop_
_entity.id
_entity.type
_entity.pdbx_description
1 polymer ?
#
loop_
_entity_poly.entity_id
_entity_poly.type
_entity_poly.pdbx_seq_one_letter_code
_entity_poly.pdbx_strand_id
1 'polypeptide(L)'
;MRAFVLTALVVDGIISAIFGAALLNTRFGGVLVPLGLVISAVLNVVLVWCALQWAPSTRWSGAPLWAFVATTTLLLFGGPGGDVIFSGFGPVLLLAFGVLPAAYVLRRAND
;
A
#
# COMPACT_ATOMS: atom_id res chain seq x y z
N MET A 1 -13.14 12.33 -16.65
CA MET A 1 -12.23 11.16 -16.72
C MET A 1 -11.14 11.17 -15.65
N ARG A 2 -10.34 12.24 -15.51
CA ARG A 2 -9.24 12.30 -14.52
C ARG A 2 -9.64 11.97 -13.09
N ALA A 3 -10.73 12.56 -12.60
CA ALA A 3 -11.25 12.28 -11.26
C ALA A 3 -11.62 10.80 -11.06
N PHE A 4 -12.26 10.18 -12.06
CA PHE A 4 -12.62 8.76 -12.01
C PHE A 4 -11.38 7.85 -11.92
N VAL A 5 -10.35 8.12 -12.73
CA VAL A 5 -9.09 7.36 -12.70
C VAL A 5 -8.41 7.52 -11.34
N LEU A 6 -8.33 8.73 -10.79
CA LEU A 6 -7.75 8.95 -9.47
C LEU A 6 -8.52 8.22 -8.37
N THR A 7 -9.86 8.25 -8.41
CA THR A 7 -10.68 7.51 -7.44
C THR A 7 -10.42 6.01 -7.54
N ALA A 8 -10.30 5.45 -8.74
CA ALA A 8 -9.93 4.05 -8.94
C ALA A 8 -8.55 3.74 -8.33
N LEU A 9 -7.53 4.56 -8.59
CA LEU A 9 -6.20 4.38 -8.02
C LEU A 9 -6.21 4.45 -6.47
N VAL A 10 -7.05 5.32 -5.89
CA VAL A 10 -7.23 5.39 -4.42
C VAL A 10 -7.82 4.09 -3.89
N VAL A 11 -8.84 3.54 -4.56
CA VAL A 11 -9.42 2.23 -4.22
C VAL A 11 -8.36 1.13 -4.36
N ASP A 12 -7.54 1.16 -5.40
CA ASP A 12 -6.45 0.20 -5.59
C ASP A 12 -5.39 0.31 -4.49
N GLY A 13 -5.18 1.49 -3.91
CA GLY A 13 -4.34 1.67 -2.72
C GLY A 13 -4.89 0.92 -1.49
N ILE A 14 -6.21 0.92 -1.29
CA ILE A 14 -6.89 0.14 -0.25
C ILE A 14 -6.71 -1.36 -0.52
N ILE A 15 -6.95 -1.78 -1.76
CA ILE A 15 -6.81 -3.19 -2.19
C ILE A 15 -5.37 -3.68 -2.00
N SER A 16 -4.37 -2.85 -2.33
CA SER A 16 -2.94 -3.14 -2.11
C SER A 16 -2.63 -3.37 -0.63
N ALA A 17 -3.23 -2.59 0.29
CA ALA A 17 -3.07 -2.79 1.73
C ALA A 17 -3.68 -4.10 2.22
N ILE A 18 -4.90 -4.42 1.75
CA ILE A 18 -5.59 -5.66 2.11
C ILE A 18 -4.81 -6.88 1.61
N PHE A 19 -4.37 -6.89 0.35
CA PHE A 19 -3.54 -7.98 -0.18
C PHE A 19 -2.18 -8.07 0.52
N GLY A 20 -1.54 -6.93 0.77
CA GLY A 20 -0.29 -6.87 1.51
C GLY A 20 -0.42 -7.54 2.88
N ALA A 21 -1.46 -7.18 3.63
CA ALA A 21 -1.75 -7.75 4.94
C ALA A 21 -2.09 -9.25 4.87
N ALA A 22 -2.94 -9.66 3.93
CA ALA A 22 -3.33 -11.06 3.77
C ALA A 22 -2.15 -11.97 3.38
N LEU A 23 -1.18 -11.45 2.64
CA LEU A 23 -0.03 -12.20 2.11
C LEU A 23 1.26 -12.01 2.93
N LEU A 24 1.21 -11.29 4.06
CA LEU A 24 2.37 -11.07 4.92
C LEU A 24 2.89 -12.35 5.57
N ASN A 25 1.97 -13.23 5.98
CA ASN A 25 2.26 -14.47 6.69
C ASN A 25 2.21 -15.71 5.79
N THR A 26 2.27 -15.53 4.46
CA THR A 26 2.30 -16.65 3.52
C THR A 26 3.51 -17.53 3.80
N ARG A 27 3.26 -18.83 4.00
CA ARG A 27 4.29 -19.83 4.26
C ARG A 27 4.20 -20.94 3.24
N PHE A 28 5.34 -21.32 2.67
CA PHE A 28 5.46 -22.50 1.82
C PHE A 28 6.43 -23.47 2.50
N GLY A 29 5.97 -24.69 2.79
CA GLY A 29 6.78 -25.68 3.53
C GLY A 29 7.24 -25.21 4.92
N GLY A 30 6.48 -24.33 5.58
CA GLY A 30 6.82 -23.75 6.89
C GLY A 30 7.71 -22.50 6.83
N VAL A 31 8.34 -22.21 5.68
CA VAL A 31 9.18 -21.03 5.47
C VAL A 31 8.32 -19.82 5.11
N LEU A 32 8.54 -18.69 5.78
CA LEU A 32 7.89 -17.41 5.45
C LEU A 32 8.34 -16.92 4.07
N VAL A 33 7.38 -16.56 3.23
CA VAL A 33 7.62 -15.92 1.94
C VAL A 33 7.06 -14.50 2.01
N PRO A 34 7.87 -13.45 1.78
CA PRO A 34 7.49 -12.06 1.97
C PRO A 34 6.63 -11.53 0.81
N LEU A 35 5.64 -12.30 0.37
CA LEU A 35 4.89 -12.04 -0.85
C LEU A 35 4.10 -10.72 -0.74
N GLY A 36 3.45 -10.48 0.41
CA GLY A 36 2.76 -9.22 0.66
C GLY A 36 3.68 -7.99 0.58
N LEU A 37 4.90 -8.09 1.11
CA LEU A 37 5.88 -6.99 1.08
C LEU A 37 6.28 -6.64 -0.36
N VAL A 38 6.59 -7.66 -1.17
CA VAL A 38 7.02 -7.49 -2.55
C VAL A 38 5.88 -6.95 -3.42
N ILE A 39 4.69 -7.54 -3.29
CA ILE A 39 3.52 -7.12 -4.08
C ILE A 39 3.15 -5.67 -3.76
N SER A 40 3.00 -5.31 -2.48
CA SER A 40 2.61 -3.94 -2.10
C SER A 40 3.68 -2.92 -2.49
N ALA A 41 4.97 -3.26 -2.41
CA ALA A 41 6.04 -2.37 -2.88
C ALA A 41 5.92 -2.03 -4.37
N VAL A 42 5.71 -3.05 -5.21
CA VAL A 42 5.57 -2.89 -6.67
C VAL A 42 4.26 -2.17 -7.00
N LEU A 43 3.14 -2.61 -6.43
CA LEU A 43 1.83 -2.02 -6.69
C LEU A 43 1.82 -0.54 -6.34
N ASN A 44 2.29 -0.16 -5.16
CA ASN A 44 2.23 1.24 -4.73
C ASN A 44 3.13 2.15 -5.59
N VAL A 45 4.27 1.66 -6.08
CA VAL A 45 5.10 2.37 -7.07
C VAL A 45 4.31 2.61 -8.36
N VAL A 46 3.67 1.57 -8.90
CA VAL A 46 2.87 1.66 -10.13
C VAL A 46 1.68 2.60 -9.94
N LEU A 47 0.97 2.51 -8.81
CA LEU A 47 -0.17 3.38 -8.51
C LEU A 47 0.23 4.86 -8.45
N VAL A 48 1.33 5.19 -7.77
CA VAL A 48 1.85 6.56 -7.71
C VAL A 48 2.31 7.02 -9.09
N TRP A 49 3.01 6.17 -9.85
CA TRP A 49 3.45 6.49 -11.21
C TRP A 49 2.28 6.75 -12.16
N CYS A 50 1.21 5.96 -12.09
CA CYS A 50 -0.03 6.22 -12.80
C CYS A 50 -0.68 7.52 -12.32
N ALA A 51 -0.77 7.75 -11.00
CA ALA A 51 -1.37 8.95 -10.44
C ALA A 51 -0.62 10.23 -10.85
N LEU A 52 0.70 10.18 -11.04
CA LEU A 52 1.50 11.30 -11.57
C LEU A 52 1.06 11.73 -12.98
N GLN A 53 0.56 10.81 -13.81
CA GLN A 53 0.13 11.10 -15.17
C GLN A 53 -1.29 11.69 -15.24
N TRP A 54 -2.13 11.39 -14.25
CA TRP A 54 -3.56 11.73 -14.27
C TRP A 54 -3.97 12.81 -13.25
N ALA A 55 -3.15 13.04 -12.22
CA ALA A 55 -3.48 13.98 -11.15
C ALA A 55 -3.42 15.45 -11.58
N PRO A 56 -4.27 16.31 -11.00
CA PRO A 56 -4.22 17.76 -11.27
C PRO A 56 -2.99 18.45 -10.65
N SER A 57 -2.35 17.84 -9.66
CA SER A 57 -1.07 18.30 -9.10
C SER A 57 -0.34 17.14 -8.43
N THR A 58 0.97 17.31 -8.24
CA THR A 58 1.82 16.26 -7.64
C THR A 58 1.40 15.89 -6.21
N ARG A 59 0.76 16.82 -5.48
CA ARG A 59 0.18 16.53 -4.15
C ARG A 59 -0.91 15.45 -4.23
N TRP A 60 -1.76 15.51 -5.25
CA TRP A 60 -2.84 14.54 -5.45
C TRP A 60 -2.34 13.18 -5.96
N SER A 61 -1.15 13.12 -6.57
CA SER A 61 -0.54 11.87 -7.01
C SER A 61 -0.15 10.92 -5.85
N GLY A 62 -0.04 11.45 -4.63
CA GLY A 62 0.18 10.66 -3.42
C GLY A 62 -1.10 10.07 -2.81
N ALA A 63 -2.30 10.38 -3.33
CA ALA A 63 -3.57 9.91 -2.80
C ALA A 63 -3.68 8.37 -2.65
N PRO A 64 -3.31 7.53 -3.64
CA PRO A 64 -3.34 6.07 -3.48
C PRO A 64 -2.42 5.57 -2.35
N LEU A 65 -1.28 6.25 -2.16
CA LEU A 65 -0.33 5.89 -1.10
C LEU A 65 -0.88 6.21 0.29
N TRP A 66 -1.58 7.34 0.42
CA TRP A 66 -2.29 7.69 1.66
C TRP A 66 -3.41 6.72 1.98
N ALA A 67 -4.17 6.26 0.98
CA ALA A 67 -5.16 5.19 1.16
C ALA A 67 -4.52 3.91 1.69
N PHE A 68 -3.41 3.47 1.10
CA PHE A 68 -2.66 2.31 1.58
C PHE A 68 -2.23 2.45 3.05
N VAL A 69 -1.66 3.61 3.43
CA VAL A 69 -1.23 3.88 4.82
C VAL A 69 -2.43 3.89 5.77
N ALA A 70 -3.51 4.58 5.41
CA ALA A 70 -4.71 4.67 6.23
C ALA A 70 -5.33 3.28 6.44
N THR A 71 -5.50 2.49 5.37
CA THR A 71 -6.01 1.12 5.47
C THR A 71 -5.09 0.25 6.30
N THR A 72 -3.78 0.27 6.06
CA THR A 72 -2.82 -0.53 6.85
C THR A 72 -2.87 -0.14 8.34
N THR A 73 -3.00 1.15 8.64
CA THR A 73 -3.15 1.64 10.01
C THR A 73 -4.49 1.19 10.62
N LEU A 74 -5.57 1.20 9.83
CA LEU A 74 -6.87 0.70 10.29
C LEU A 74 -6.84 -0.79 10.62
N LEU A 75 -6.11 -1.59 9.83
CA LEU A 75 -5.93 -3.02 10.07
C LEU A 75 -5.07 -3.32 11.32
N LEU A 76 -4.41 -2.32 11.92
CA LEU A 76 -3.75 -2.46 13.22
C LEU A 76 -4.78 -2.57 14.36
N PHE A 77 -5.96 -1.99 14.19
CA PHE A 77 -7.03 -2.14 15.17
C PHE A 77 -7.60 -3.55 15.05
N GLY A 78 -7.71 -4.23 16.19
CA GLY A 78 -8.30 -5.57 16.24
C GLY A 78 -9.77 -5.56 15.81
N GLY A 79 -10.21 -6.67 15.24
CA GLY A 79 -11.59 -6.94 14.89
C GLY A 79 -12.43 -7.40 16.08
N PRO A 80 -13.74 -7.58 15.88
CA PRO A 80 -14.63 -8.20 16.86
C PRO A 80 -14.07 -9.55 17.34
N GLY A 81 -14.25 -9.88 18.62
CA GLY A 81 -13.70 -11.13 19.18
C GLY A 81 -12.21 -11.07 19.54
N GLY A 82 -11.55 -9.92 19.36
CA GLY A 82 -10.12 -9.77 19.67
C GLY A 82 -9.18 -10.22 18.54
N ASP A 83 -9.72 -10.44 17.34
CA ASP A 83 -8.96 -10.86 16.18
C ASP A 83 -7.94 -9.78 15.77
N VAL A 84 -6.70 -10.17 15.52
CA VAL A 84 -5.64 -9.28 15.05
C VAL A 84 -5.11 -9.74 13.70
N ILE A 85 -4.98 -8.81 12.77
CA ILE A 85 -4.53 -9.10 11.41
C ILE A 85 -3.00 -9.23 11.37
N PHE A 86 -2.33 -8.39 12.15
CA PHE A 86 -0.88 -8.32 12.20
C PHE A 86 -0.32 -8.94 13.47
N SER A 87 0.88 -9.52 13.33
CA SER A 87 1.69 -9.99 14.45
C SER A 87 3.16 -9.57 14.26
N GLY A 88 3.86 -9.36 15.38
CA GLY A 88 5.26 -8.95 15.38
C GLY A 88 5.53 -7.70 14.55
N PHE A 89 6.61 -7.71 13.77
CA PHE A 89 7.04 -6.57 12.95
C PHE A 89 6.39 -6.49 11.56
N GLY A 90 5.47 -7.41 11.22
CA GLY A 90 4.81 -7.46 9.91
C GLY A 90 4.26 -6.12 9.38
N PRO A 91 3.50 -5.35 10.18
CA PRO A 91 2.91 -4.10 9.68
C PRO A 91 3.94 -3.00 9.47
N VAL A 92 5.01 -2.96 10.28
CA VAL A 92 6.11 -2.00 10.09
C VAL A 92 6.83 -2.30 8.77
N LEU A 93 7.09 -3.57 8.50
CA LEU A 93 7.70 -3.99 7.23
C LEU A 93 6.77 -3.69 6.05
N LEU A 94 5.47 -3.96 6.18
CA LEU A 94 4.51 -3.66 5.12
C LEU A 94 4.42 -2.17 4.82
N LEU A 95 4.39 -1.32 5.85
CA LEU A 95 4.44 0.13 5.68
C LEU A 95 5.77 0.57 5.05
N ALA A 96 6.92 0.10 5.54
CA ALA A 96 8.21 0.49 5.00
C ALA A 96 8.36 0.12 3.52
N PHE A 97 8.10 -1.13 3.16
CA PHE A 97 8.25 -1.62 1.78
C PHE A 97 7.14 -1.10 0.86
N GLY A 98 5.91 -0.94 1.36
CA GLY A 98 4.81 -0.36 0.59
C GLY A 98 4.95 1.14 0.37
N VAL A 99 5.63 1.88 1.26
CA VAL A 99 5.68 3.35 1.21
C VAL A 99 6.98 3.88 0.63
N LEU A 100 8.14 3.41 1.09
CA LEU A 100 9.43 4.04 0.77
C LEU A 100 9.74 4.08 -0.75
N PRO A 101 9.56 2.98 -1.52
CA PRO A 101 9.82 3.00 -2.95
C PRO A 101 8.88 3.94 -3.72
N ALA A 102 7.59 3.95 -3.35
CA ALA A 102 6.58 4.81 -3.97
C ALA A 102 6.81 6.30 -3.63
N ALA A 103 7.19 6.58 -2.38
CA ALA A 103 7.54 7.93 -1.93
C ALA A 103 8.79 8.46 -2.64
N TYR A 104 9.78 7.60 -2.92
CA TYR A 104 10.94 7.97 -3.73
C TYR A 104 10.54 8.41 -5.13
N VAL A 105 9.65 7.67 -5.81
CA VAL A 105 9.13 8.06 -7.14
C VAL A 105 8.39 9.40 -7.08
N LEU A 106 7.54 9.60 -6.07
CA LEU A 106 6.81 10.85 -5.88
C LEU A 106 7.76 12.04 -5.64
N ARG A 107 8.82 11.84 -4.86
CA ARG A 107 9.84 12.87 -4.61
C ARG A 107 10.57 13.24 -5.89
N ARG A 108 11.02 12.26 -6.67
CA ARG A 108 11.73 12.49 -7.94
C ARG A 108 10.90 13.21 -9.00
N ALA A 109 9.57 13.18 -8.89
CA ALA A 109 8.68 13.92 -9.76
C ALA A 109 8.42 15.37 -9.31
N ASN A 110 8.84 15.75 -8.10
CA ASN A 110 8.77 17.12 -7.58
C ASN A 110 10.10 17.89 -7.69
N ASP A 111 11.21 17.16 -7.94
CA ASP A 111 12.55 17.73 -8.18
C ASP A 111 12.67 18.20 -9.64
#